data_AF-A0A7J4B344-F1
#
_entry.id   AF-A0A7J4B344-F1
#
_cell.length_a   1.000
_cell.length_b   1.000
_cell.length_c   1.000
_cell.angle_alpha   90.00
_cell.angle_beta   90.00
_cell.angle_gamma   90.00
#
_symmetry.space_group_name_H-M   'P 1'
#
loop_
_entity.id
_entity.type
_entity.pdbx_description
1 polymer ?
#
loop_
_entity_poly.entity_id
_entity_poly.type
_entity_poly.pdbx_seq_one_letter_code
_entity_poly.pdbx_strand_id
1 'polypeptide(L)'
;MEELLAFNEKALIEGKKYTKKRFIYQKIHQLLKERVFIGLIGPRGVGKTVLLKQLLNEIESGFYINLETVVPEKSLYSIAEELEKKGVKYLFIDEIHFYPNFAMDLKKIYDFLSIIVVFTGSAALSLHEASYDLSRRVRIIQVPPFSFREFIFFEKDELIDALSLEQIFDEKFIREQYGKYIKFEPLFTEYLKGRNYPFTLGKTEYLPLFDNILQRILTNDILKAGMVSSEETYEIRNVLKFIGKSPVEDISYSSLSHNLGITKYKAEKYVSVLEKTFILNKVIPKGTNVMKEPKILFTIPYRLLYKDFNECIGALKEDFFVDTLRFLNKEVYYLKTTQGKKTPDYLIDDMVIEIGGKGKGISQFKGIEKKKTSILTYPGQLDNLRRPLFMLGMVEAPYLSTVNV
;
A
#
# COMPACT_ATOMS: atom_id res chain seq x y z
N MET A 1 -9.85 -33.30 2.38
CA MET A 1 -10.61 -32.65 3.48
C MET A 1 -9.85 -32.67 4.79
N GLU A 2 -9.20 -33.76 5.18
CA GLU A 2 -8.39 -33.83 6.42
C GLU A 2 -7.28 -32.77 6.47
N GLU A 3 -6.53 -32.61 5.38
CA GLU A 3 -5.48 -31.58 5.30
C GLU A 3 -6.03 -30.16 5.52
N LEU A 4 -7.15 -29.81 4.87
CA LEU A 4 -7.80 -28.51 5.05
C LEU A 4 -8.24 -28.27 6.51
N LEU A 5 -8.72 -29.32 7.20
CA LEU A 5 -9.09 -29.23 8.61
C LEU A 5 -7.87 -28.93 9.49
N ALA A 6 -6.76 -29.62 9.27
CA ALA A 6 -5.52 -29.39 10.01
C ALA A 6 -4.99 -27.94 9.84
N PHE A 7 -5.06 -27.40 8.61
CA PHE A 7 -4.69 -26.00 8.36
C PHE A 7 -5.63 -25.02 9.04
N ASN A 8 -6.94 -25.29 9.05
CA ASN A 8 -7.92 -24.48 9.74
C ASN A 8 -7.68 -24.44 11.26
N GLU A 9 -7.42 -25.59 11.89
CA GLU A 9 -7.10 -25.67 13.32
C GLU A 9 -5.83 -24.89 13.67
N LYS A 10 -4.78 -25.03 12.86
CA LYS A 10 -3.55 -24.24 13.03
C LYS A 10 -3.82 -22.74 12.92
N ALA A 11 -4.63 -22.32 11.97
CA ALA A 11 -5.01 -20.92 11.80
C ALA A 11 -5.79 -20.36 13.00
N LEU A 12 -6.69 -21.16 13.60
CA LEU A 12 -7.39 -20.81 14.84
C LEU A 12 -6.40 -20.60 15.99
N ILE A 13 -5.49 -21.54 16.22
CA ILE A 13 -4.46 -21.45 17.28
C ILE A 13 -3.58 -20.21 17.09
N GLU A 14 -3.13 -19.94 15.88
CA GLU A 14 -2.29 -18.78 15.58
C GLU A 14 -3.05 -17.46 15.76
N GLY A 15 -4.32 -17.39 15.36
CA GLY A 15 -5.13 -16.17 15.51
C GLY A 15 -5.26 -15.70 16.96
N LYS A 16 -5.33 -16.63 17.93
CA LYS A 16 -5.37 -16.31 19.37
C LYS A 16 -4.14 -15.59 19.89
N LYS A 17 -2.99 -15.70 19.19
CA LYS A 17 -1.74 -15.00 19.57
C LYS A 17 -1.78 -13.51 19.27
N TYR A 18 -2.67 -13.07 18.36
CA TYR A 18 -2.74 -11.69 17.88
C TYR A 18 -3.94 -10.98 18.52
N THR A 19 -3.80 -10.50 19.75
CA THR A 19 -4.89 -9.83 20.48
C THR A 19 -5.09 -8.37 20.04
N LYS A 20 -4.00 -7.68 19.69
CA LYS A 20 -4.04 -6.28 19.25
C LYS A 20 -4.47 -6.17 17.79
N LYS A 21 -5.51 -5.38 17.53
CA LYS A 21 -6.14 -5.26 16.22
C LYS A 21 -5.69 -4.01 15.48
N ARG A 22 -5.51 -4.17 14.17
CA ARG A 22 -5.32 -3.03 13.26
C ARG A 22 -6.57 -2.17 13.20
N PHE A 23 -6.41 -0.89 12.90
CA PHE A 23 -7.53 0.04 12.79
C PHE A 23 -8.55 -0.37 11.72
N ILE A 24 -8.08 -0.99 10.63
CA ILE A 24 -8.93 -1.51 9.55
C ILE A 24 -9.85 -2.67 9.97
N TYR A 25 -9.54 -3.36 11.08
CA TYR A 25 -10.26 -4.56 11.50
C TYR A 25 -11.76 -4.30 11.71
N GLN A 26 -12.09 -3.23 12.44
CA GLN A 26 -13.48 -2.87 12.76
C GLN A 26 -14.30 -2.70 11.49
N LYS A 27 -13.71 -2.10 10.45
CA LYS A 27 -14.38 -1.90 9.17
C LYS A 27 -14.64 -3.21 8.44
N ILE A 28 -13.64 -4.09 8.38
CA ILE A 28 -13.80 -5.43 7.77
C ILE A 28 -14.89 -6.21 8.50
N HIS A 29 -14.86 -6.20 9.83
CA HIS A 29 -15.85 -6.89 10.66
C HIS A 29 -17.28 -6.37 10.44
N GLN A 30 -17.47 -5.06 10.25
CA GLN A 30 -18.78 -4.49 9.93
C GLN A 30 -19.31 -4.97 8.57
N LEU A 31 -18.44 -5.05 7.55
CA LEU A 31 -18.82 -5.47 6.19
C LEU A 31 -19.25 -6.94 6.12
N LEU A 32 -18.85 -7.78 7.08
CA LEU A 32 -19.28 -9.18 7.15
C LEU A 32 -20.78 -9.35 7.42
N LYS A 33 -21.45 -8.29 7.86
CA LYS A 33 -22.91 -8.27 8.02
C LYS A 33 -23.65 -8.05 6.69
N GLU A 34 -22.94 -7.61 5.66
CA GLU A 34 -23.49 -7.40 4.33
C GLU A 34 -23.34 -8.68 3.50
N ARG A 35 -24.24 -8.91 2.54
CA ARG A 35 -24.11 -10.02 1.57
C ARG A 35 -23.13 -9.66 0.46
N VAL A 36 -21.87 -9.48 0.85
CA VAL A 36 -20.77 -9.13 -0.05
C VAL A 36 -19.51 -9.89 0.34
N PHE A 37 -18.74 -10.30 -0.66
CA PHE A 37 -17.42 -10.87 -0.43
C PHE A 37 -16.41 -9.76 -0.20
N ILE A 38 -15.36 -10.05 0.56
CA ILE A 38 -14.35 -9.05 0.93
C ILE A 38 -12.99 -9.52 0.44
N GLY A 39 -12.35 -8.73 -0.42
CA GLY A 39 -10.99 -9.00 -0.89
C GLY A 39 -9.99 -8.04 -0.25
N LEU A 40 -9.07 -8.55 0.56
CA LEU A 40 -8.00 -7.80 1.19
C LEU A 40 -6.75 -7.79 0.29
N ILE A 41 -6.40 -6.64 -0.27
CA ILE A 41 -5.23 -6.49 -1.15
C ILE A 41 -4.18 -5.59 -0.52
N GLY A 42 -2.91 -5.79 -0.84
CA GLY A 42 -1.85 -4.91 -0.35
C GLY A 42 -0.48 -5.59 -0.32
N PRO A 43 0.57 -4.86 0.10
CA PRO A 43 1.92 -5.39 0.12
C PRO A 43 2.06 -6.67 0.95
N ARG A 44 3.09 -7.48 0.66
CA ARG A 44 3.40 -8.65 1.50
C ARG A 44 3.82 -8.21 2.90
N GLY A 45 3.43 -8.98 3.92
CA GLY A 45 3.82 -8.72 5.31
C GLY A 45 3.04 -7.62 6.04
N VAL A 46 2.06 -6.95 5.41
CA VAL A 46 1.20 -5.94 6.07
C VAL A 46 0.20 -6.52 7.09
N GLY A 47 0.13 -7.85 7.23
CA GLY A 47 -0.75 -8.51 8.21
C GLY A 47 -2.12 -8.94 7.69
N LYS A 48 -2.30 -9.11 6.36
CA LYS A 48 -3.55 -9.62 5.77
C LYS A 48 -3.96 -10.99 6.33
N THR A 49 -3.02 -11.94 6.36
CA THR A 49 -3.24 -13.27 6.97
C THR A 49 -3.58 -13.18 8.46
N VAL A 50 -2.97 -12.23 9.18
CA VAL A 50 -3.29 -11.99 10.60
C VAL A 50 -4.73 -11.49 10.76
N LEU A 51 -5.18 -10.56 9.90
CA LEU A 51 -6.57 -10.10 9.89
C LEU A 51 -7.55 -11.25 9.64
N LEU A 52 -7.30 -12.13 8.67
CA LEU A 52 -8.15 -13.31 8.45
C LEU A 52 -8.23 -14.20 9.70
N LYS A 53 -7.09 -14.50 10.32
CA LYS A 53 -7.02 -15.37 11.51
C LYS A 53 -7.68 -14.74 12.75
N GLN A 54 -7.60 -13.42 12.89
CA GLN A 54 -8.33 -12.70 13.94
C GLN A 54 -9.84 -12.76 13.72
N LEU A 55 -10.31 -12.56 12.48
CA LEU A 55 -11.73 -12.69 12.14
C LEU A 55 -12.24 -14.12 12.36
N LEU A 56 -11.47 -15.12 11.93
CA LEU A 56 -11.77 -16.55 12.12
C LEU A 56 -12.02 -16.90 13.60
N ASN A 57 -11.31 -16.27 14.53
CA ASN A 57 -11.46 -16.55 15.97
C ASN A 57 -12.63 -15.82 16.64
N GLU A 58 -13.20 -14.80 16.01
CA GLU A 58 -14.30 -14.00 16.57
C GLU A 58 -15.65 -14.29 15.93
N ILE A 59 -15.65 -15.05 14.84
CA ILE A 59 -16.84 -15.37 14.08
C ILE A 59 -17.15 -16.84 14.19
N GLU A 60 -18.40 -17.14 14.53
CA GLU A 60 -18.90 -18.51 14.57
C GLU A 60 -18.98 -19.10 13.15
N SER A 61 -18.73 -20.40 13.02
CA SER A 61 -18.81 -21.13 11.75
C SER A 61 -17.88 -20.59 10.66
N GLY A 62 -16.69 -20.12 11.03
CA GLY A 62 -15.62 -19.76 10.09
C GLY A 62 -14.76 -20.97 9.68
N PHE A 63 -14.28 -20.96 8.44
CA PHE A 63 -13.32 -21.94 7.93
C PHE A 63 -12.20 -21.27 7.15
N TYR A 64 -10.95 -21.67 7.38
CA TYR A 64 -9.77 -21.09 6.74
C TYR A 64 -9.07 -22.05 5.78
N ILE A 65 -8.66 -21.52 4.63
CA ILE A 65 -7.87 -22.22 3.61
C ILE A 65 -6.72 -21.31 3.16
N ASN A 66 -5.54 -21.85 2.94
CA ASN A 66 -4.42 -21.14 2.30
C ASN A 66 -4.09 -21.83 0.96
N LEU A 67 -4.28 -21.10 -0.15
CA LEU A 67 -4.13 -21.65 -1.50
C LEU A 67 -2.68 -21.63 -2.03
N GLU A 68 -1.74 -21.03 -1.29
CA GLU A 68 -0.31 -21.20 -1.57
C GLU A 68 0.20 -22.56 -1.07
N THR A 69 -0.31 -23.01 0.08
CA THR A 69 0.17 -24.21 0.76
C THR A 69 -0.60 -25.46 0.34
N VAL A 70 -1.91 -25.35 0.16
CA VAL A 70 -2.77 -26.46 -0.24
C VAL A 70 -3.24 -26.25 -1.67
N VAL A 71 -2.91 -27.19 -2.55
CA VAL A 71 -3.46 -27.24 -3.91
C VAL A 71 -4.77 -28.04 -3.84
N PRO A 72 -5.94 -27.41 -4.01
CA PRO A 72 -7.20 -28.13 -3.92
C PRO A 72 -7.35 -29.14 -5.06
N GLU A 73 -7.66 -30.40 -4.74
CA GLU A 73 -8.02 -31.41 -5.75
C GLU A 73 -9.38 -31.12 -6.42
N LYS A 74 -10.25 -30.41 -5.71
CA LYS A 74 -11.59 -30.00 -6.15
C LYS A 74 -11.63 -28.51 -6.44
N SER A 75 -12.60 -28.09 -7.24
CA SER A 75 -12.85 -26.67 -7.44
C SER A 75 -13.17 -25.96 -6.11
N LEU A 76 -12.83 -24.67 -6.02
CA LEU A 76 -13.13 -23.86 -4.84
C LEU A 76 -14.64 -23.79 -4.57
N TYR A 77 -15.46 -23.79 -5.63
CA TYR A 77 -16.92 -23.89 -5.52
C TYR A 77 -17.35 -25.20 -4.83
N SER A 78 -16.83 -26.35 -5.25
CA SER A 78 -17.17 -27.65 -4.66
C SER A 78 -16.79 -27.72 -3.17
N ILE A 79 -15.65 -27.14 -2.80
CA ILE A 79 -15.21 -27.05 -1.41
C ILE A 79 -16.16 -26.17 -0.59
N ALA A 80 -16.50 -24.99 -1.11
CA ALA A 80 -17.44 -24.09 -0.45
C ALA A 80 -18.82 -24.73 -0.24
N GLU A 81 -19.32 -25.47 -1.23
CA GLU A 81 -20.59 -26.20 -1.14
C GLU A 81 -20.55 -27.31 -0.05
N GLU A 82 -19.45 -28.07 0.03
CA GLU A 82 -19.24 -29.08 1.07
C GLU A 82 -19.15 -28.46 2.48
N LEU A 83 -18.48 -27.31 2.60
CA LEU A 83 -18.35 -26.58 3.86
C LEU A 83 -19.69 -25.98 4.31
N GLU A 84 -20.47 -25.41 3.39
CA GLU A 84 -21.81 -24.91 3.69
C GLU A 84 -22.74 -26.01 4.20
N LYS A 85 -22.72 -27.20 3.56
CA LYS A 85 -23.46 -28.39 4.03
C LYS A 85 -23.07 -28.82 5.45
N LYS A 86 -21.85 -28.47 5.90
CA LYS A 86 -21.35 -28.71 7.26
C LYS A 86 -21.61 -27.54 8.22
N GLY A 87 -22.37 -26.53 7.81
CA GLY A 87 -22.76 -25.39 8.63
C GLY A 87 -21.75 -24.24 8.67
N VAL A 88 -20.73 -24.23 7.79
CA VAL A 88 -19.81 -23.10 7.64
C VAL A 88 -20.55 -21.93 6.99
N LYS A 89 -20.42 -20.74 7.59
CA LYS A 89 -21.03 -19.49 7.12
C LYS A 89 -20.02 -18.51 6.54
N TYR A 90 -18.75 -18.62 6.94
CA TYR A 90 -17.68 -17.74 6.51
C TYR A 90 -16.49 -18.54 6.02
N LEU A 91 -16.03 -18.27 4.80
CA LEU A 91 -14.85 -18.88 4.21
C LEU A 91 -13.73 -17.86 4.07
N PHE A 92 -12.64 -18.08 4.79
CA PHE A 92 -11.43 -17.26 4.78
C PHE A 92 -10.39 -17.91 3.86
N ILE A 93 -10.02 -17.23 2.78
CA ILE A 93 -9.11 -17.75 1.75
C ILE A 93 -7.85 -16.90 1.68
N ASP A 94 -6.73 -17.44 2.11
CA ASP A 94 -5.45 -16.76 2.03
C ASP A 94 -4.74 -17.03 0.70
N GLU A 95 -4.14 -15.98 0.13
CA GLU A 95 -3.37 -15.98 -1.12
C GLU A 95 -4.14 -16.52 -2.33
N ILE A 96 -5.36 -16.01 -2.56
CA ILE A 96 -6.28 -16.48 -3.60
C ILE A 96 -5.67 -16.44 -5.02
N HIS A 97 -4.72 -15.52 -5.24
CA HIS A 97 -4.08 -15.30 -6.53
C HIS A 97 -3.23 -16.48 -7.02
N PHE A 98 -2.92 -17.47 -6.16
CA PHE A 98 -2.28 -18.72 -6.59
C PHE A 98 -3.25 -19.74 -7.19
N TYR A 99 -4.57 -19.57 -7.01
CA TYR A 99 -5.57 -20.48 -7.53
C TYR A 99 -6.05 -20.02 -8.91
N PRO A 100 -5.85 -20.82 -9.97
CA PRO A 100 -6.33 -20.49 -11.31
C PRO A 100 -7.84 -20.33 -11.35
N ASN A 101 -8.34 -19.39 -12.16
CA ASN A 101 -9.78 -19.16 -12.36
C ASN A 101 -10.58 -18.84 -11.09
N PHE A 102 -9.93 -18.34 -10.02
CA PHE A 102 -10.61 -18.00 -8.77
C PHE A 102 -11.83 -17.09 -8.97
N ALA A 103 -11.79 -16.17 -9.94
CA ALA A 103 -12.89 -15.26 -10.22
C ALA A 103 -14.18 -15.98 -10.64
N MET A 104 -14.05 -17.02 -11.46
CA MET A 104 -15.19 -17.83 -11.90
C MET A 104 -15.82 -18.59 -10.72
N ASP A 105 -14.99 -19.17 -9.84
CA ASP A 105 -15.49 -19.91 -8.69
C ASP A 105 -16.11 -18.97 -7.65
N LEU A 106 -15.51 -17.81 -7.38
CA LEU A 106 -16.13 -16.78 -6.52
C LEU A 106 -17.50 -16.35 -7.05
N LYS A 107 -17.66 -16.20 -8.37
CA LYS A 107 -18.96 -15.89 -8.99
C LYS A 107 -20.00 -16.96 -8.68
N LYS A 108 -19.64 -18.25 -8.85
CA LYS A 108 -20.54 -19.37 -8.56
C LYS A 108 -20.90 -19.43 -7.07
N ILE A 109 -19.92 -19.29 -6.18
CA ILE A 109 -20.15 -19.29 -4.73
C ILE A 109 -21.13 -18.19 -4.35
N TYR A 110 -20.94 -16.97 -4.87
CA TYR A 110 -21.83 -15.86 -4.57
C TYR A 110 -23.27 -16.08 -5.09
N ASP A 111 -23.40 -16.61 -6.31
CA ASP A 111 -24.70 -16.74 -6.98
C ASP A 111 -25.52 -17.94 -6.46
N PHE A 112 -24.87 -19.01 -6.00
CA PHE A 112 -25.54 -20.27 -5.63
C PHE A 112 -25.47 -20.64 -4.15
N LEU A 113 -24.53 -20.07 -3.38
CA LEU A 113 -24.36 -20.38 -1.95
C LEU A 113 -24.69 -19.15 -1.08
N SER A 114 -24.84 -19.41 0.21
CA SER A 114 -25.07 -18.42 1.27
C SER A 114 -23.80 -18.06 2.06
N ILE A 115 -22.73 -18.84 1.90
CA ILE A 115 -21.42 -18.60 2.53
C ILE A 115 -20.82 -17.25 2.12
N ILE A 116 -20.29 -16.50 3.08
CA ILE A 116 -19.59 -15.23 2.84
C ILE A 116 -18.10 -15.51 2.72
N VAL A 117 -17.48 -15.05 1.64
CA VAL A 117 -16.04 -15.23 1.39
C VAL A 117 -15.25 -13.98 1.76
N VAL A 118 -14.19 -14.16 2.53
CA VAL A 118 -13.14 -13.16 2.76
C VAL A 118 -11.84 -13.72 2.25
N PHE A 119 -11.14 -13.00 1.37
CA PHE A 119 -9.90 -13.51 0.79
C PHE A 119 -8.78 -12.48 0.79
N THR A 120 -7.54 -12.94 0.60
CA THR A 120 -6.36 -12.05 0.48
C THR A 120 -5.64 -12.24 -0.86
N GLY A 121 -4.92 -11.21 -1.29
CA GLY A 121 -3.89 -11.35 -2.32
C GLY A 121 -2.85 -10.23 -2.28
N SER A 122 -1.60 -10.57 -2.63
CA SER A 122 -0.49 -9.61 -2.68
C SER A 122 -0.29 -8.93 -4.03
N ALA A 123 -0.93 -9.43 -5.10
CA ALA A 123 -0.83 -8.86 -6.44
C ALA A 123 -2.15 -8.16 -6.82
N ALA A 124 -2.08 -6.86 -7.10
CA ALA A 124 -3.28 -6.08 -7.42
C ALA A 124 -3.87 -6.46 -8.79
N LEU A 125 -3.05 -6.87 -9.76
CA LEU A 125 -3.49 -7.02 -11.16
C LEU A 125 -4.51 -8.13 -11.39
N SER A 126 -4.23 -9.35 -10.92
CA SER A 126 -5.16 -10.48 -11.10
C SER A 126 -6.49 -10.20 -10.41
N LEU A 127 -6.46 -9.45 -9.30
CA LEU A 127 -7.64 -9.04 -8.56
C LEU A 127 -8.35 -7.84 -9.21
N HIS A 128 -7.64 -6.93 -9.86
CA HIS A 128 -8.23 -5.81 -10.62
C HIS A 128 -8.98 -6.31 -11.86
N GLU A 129 -8.39 -7.21 -12.65
CA GLU A 129 -9.07 -7.81 -13.80
C GLU A 129 -10.29 -8.63 -13.34
N ALA A 130 -10.13 -9.43 -12.29
CA ALA A 130 -11.25 -10.16 -11.68
C ALA A 130 -12.30 -9.23 -11.06
N SER A 131 -11.94 -8.02 -10.61
CA SER A 131 -12.87 -7.11 -9.95
C SER A 131 -13.91 -6.51 -10.91
N TYR A 132 -13.63 -6.36 -12.20
CA TYR A 132 -14.65 -5.96 -13.18
C TYR A 132 -15.80 -6.98 -13.21
N ASP A 133 -15.46 -8.26 -13.29
CA ASP A 133 -16.42 -9.37 -13.32
C ASP A 133 -17.11 -9.62 -11.96
N LEU A 134 -16.42 -9.29 -10.87
CA LEU A 134 -16.88 -9.47 -9.49
C LEU A 134 -17.46 -8.19 -8.85
N SER A 135 -17.58 -7.10 -9.59
CA SER A 135 -17.82 -5.73 -9.09
C SER A 135 -18.98 -5.58 -8.12
N ARG A 136 -20.13 -6.21 -8.41
CA ARG A 136 -21.30 -6.21 -7.51
C ARG A 136 -21.22 -7.21 -6.34
N ARG A 137 -20.28 -8.17 -6.41
CA ARG A 137 -20.16 -9.32 -5.51
C ARG A 137 -19.05 -9.14 -4.48
N VAL A 138 -18.02 -8.36 -4.80
CA VAL A 138 -16.80 -8.21 -4.00
C VAL A 138 -16.57 -6.73 -3.64
N ARG A 139 -16.21 -6.46 -2.39
CA ARG A 139 -15.59 -5.21 -1.95
C ARG A 139 -14.09 -5.45 -1.79
N ILE A 140 -13.30 -4.74 -2.58
CA ILE A 140 -11.84 -4.74 -2.45
C ILE A 140 -11.44 -3.70 -1.41
N ILE A 141 -10.63 -4.12 -0.45
CA ILE A 141 -10.09 -3.28 0.62
C ILE A 141 -8.58 -3.33 0.52
N GLN A 142 -7.98 -2.17 0.30
CA GLN A 142 -6.54 -2.03 0.33
C GLN A 142 -6.05 -1.95 1.78
N VAL A 143 -5.20 -2.89 2.16
CA VAL A 143 -4.54 -2.98 3.46
C VAL A 143 -3.16 -2.32 3.34
N PRO A 144 -3.00 -1.08 3.81
CA PRO A 144 -1.70 -0.41 3.78
C PRO A 144 -0.72 -1.07 4.77
N PRO A 145 0.58 -0.74 4.68
CA PRO A 145 1.45 -0.74 5.85
C PRO A 145 0.81 0.04 7.02
N PHE A 146 1.38 -0.05 8.21
CA PHE A 146 0.93 0.82 9.29
C PHE A 146 1.05 2.28 8.84
N SER A 147 -0.02 3.05 9.04
CA SER A 147 0.10 4.51 9.08
C SER A 147 1.02 4.91 10.23
N PHE A 148 1.57 6.12 10.24
CA PHE A 148 2.38 6.57 11.37
C PHE A 148 1.59 6.51 12.68
N ARG A 149 0.30 6.86 12.65
CA ARG A 149 -0.64 6.72 13.78
C ARG A 149 -0.75 5.29 14.28
N GLU A 150 -0.94 4.36 13.36
CA GLU A 150 -1.07 2.93 13.68
C GLU A 150 0.25 2.37 14.20
N PHE A 151 1.38 2.77 13.63
CA PHE A 151 2.70 2.42 14.14
C PHE A 151 2.87 2.88 15.59
N ILE A 152 2.52 4.12 15.93
CA ILE A 152 2.60 4.61 17.31
C ILE A 152 1.67 3.81 18.23
N PHE A 153 0.44 3.52 17.78
CA PHE A 153 -0.48 2.67 18.54
C PHE A 153 0.14 1.31 18.85
N PHE A 154 0.73 0.62 17.88
CA PHE A 154 1.36 -0.68 18.11
C PHE A 154 2.65 -0.58 18.94
N GLU A 155 3.46 0.46 18.74
CA GLU A 155 4.77 0.64 19.37
C GLU A 155 4.70 1.15 20.81
N LYS A 156 3.75 2.04 21.10
CA LYS A 156 3.64 2.78 22.37
C LYS A 156 2.38 2.46 23.16
N ASP A 157 1.48 1.66 22.59
CA ASP A 157 0.15 1.41 23.16
C ASP A 157 -0.68 2.68 23.38
N GLU A 158 -0.41 3.71 22.57
CA GLU A 158 -1.09 5.01 22.66
C GLU A 158 -2.03 5.20 21.46
N LEU A 159 -3.34 5.30 21.73
CA LEU A 159 -4.33 5.61 20.71
C LEU A 159 -4.38 7.13 20.50
N ILE A 160 -4.09 7.57 19.28
CA ILE A 160 -4.06 8.98 18.91
C ILE A 160 -5.27 9.29 18.03
N ASP A 161 -5.90 10.44 18.27
CA ASP A 161 -6.97 10.97 17.43
C ASP A 161 -6.47 11.17 15.99
N ALA A 162 -7.26 10.67 15.04
CA ALA A 162 -6.96 10.86 13.63
C ALA A 162 -7.14 12.32 13.22
N LEU A 163 -6.35 12.73 12.23
CA LEU A 163 -6.49 14.02 11.57
C LEU A 163 -7.13 13.85 10.19
N SER A 164 -7.86 14.85 9.72
CA SER A 164 -8.21 14.98 8.31
C SER A 164 -7.12 15.76 7.55
N LEU A 165 -7.06 15.63 6.22
CA LEU A 165 -6.15 16.45 5.42
C LEU A 165 -6.47 17.93 5.57
N GLU A 166 -7.76 18.28 5.61
CA GLU A 166 -8.23 19.64 5.81
C GLU A 166 -7.72 20.21 7.14
N GLN A 167 -7.77 19.41 8.22
CA GLN A 167 -7.25 19.80 9.54
C GLN A 167 -5.73 20.00 9.54
N ILE A 168 -4.97 19.18 8.82
CA ILE A 168 -3.51 19.32 8.72
C ILE A 168 -3.13 20.65 8.05
N PHE A 169 -3.88 21.06 7.03
CA PHE A 169 -3.60 22.26 6.28
C PHE A 169 -4.28 23.52 6.83
N ASP A 170 -5.28 23.39 7.69
CA ASP A 170 -5.86 24.49 8.45
C ASP A 170 -4.85 25.06 9.46
N GLU A 171 -4.41 26.30 9.22
CA GLU A 171 -3.39 26.95 10.06
C GLU A 171 -3.84 27.12 11.52
N LYS A 172 -5.10 27.50 11.75
CA LYS A 172 -5.59 27.77 13.09
C LYS A 172 -5.67 26.47 13.88
N PHE A 173 -6.31 25.46 13.28
CA PHE A 173 -6.45 24.15 13.90
C PHE A 173 -5.09 23.55 14.23
N ILE A 174 -4.17 23.54 13.27
CA ILE A 174 -2.89 22.87 13.47
C ILE A 174 -2.04 23.55 14.55
N ARG A 175 -2.07 24.89 14.64
CA ARG A 175 -1.34 25.65 15.68
C ARG A 175 -1.83 25.31 17.08
N GLU A 176 -3.14 25.12 17.24
CA GLU A 176 -3.75 24.74 18.51
C GLU A 176 -3.46 23.29 18.89
N GLN A 177 -3.44 22.37 17.91
CA GLN A 177 -3.32 20.94 18.17
C GLN A 177 -1.87 20.40 18.11
N TYR A 178 -0.93 21.10 17.47
CA TYR A 178 0.40 20.56 17.17
C TYR A 178 1.18 20.06 18.40
N GLY A 179 1.03 20.73 19.55
CA GLY A 179 1.66 20.32 20.80
C GLY A 179 1.33 18.88 21.22
N LYS A 180 0.15 18.37 20.84
CA LYS A 180 -0.26 16.97 21.11
C LYS A 180 0.52 15.95 20.28
N TYR A 181 0.95 16.35 19.09
CA TYR A 181 1.53 15.45 18.07
C TYR A 181 3.06 15.52 18.00
N ILE A 182 3.67 16.67 18.30
CA ILE A 182 5.12 16.89 18.15
C ILE A 182 5.98 15.89 18.94
N LYS A 183 5.49 15.42 20.09
CA LYS A 183 6.18 14.42 20.93
C LYS A 183 6.47 13.10 20.20
N PHE A 184 5.74 12.79 19.12
CA PHE A 184 5.93 11.57 18.34
C PHE A 184 6.93 11.72 17.20
N GLU A 185 7.28 12.94 16.80
CA GLU A 185 8.20 13.18 15.68
C GLU A 185 9.52 12.39 15.76
N PRO A 186 10.16 12.18 16.92
CA PRO A 186 11.35 11.33 17.01
C PRO A 186 11.16 9.91 16.47
N LEU A 187 9.95 9.34 16.59
CA LEU A 187 9.62 8.01 16.07
C LEU A 187 9.46 7.99 14.54
N PHE A 188 9.25 9.16 13.91
CA PHE A 188 9.02 9.24 12.47
C PHE A 188 10.26 8.85 11.66
N THR A 189 11.46 9.09 12.20
CA THR A 189 12.73 8.63 11.60
C THR A 189 12.75 7.12 11.43
N GLU A 190 12.40 6.39 12.50
CA GLU A 190 12.38 4.93 12.51
C GLU A 190 11.23 4.38 11.65
N TYR A 191 10.10 5.09 11.62
CA TYR A 191 9.01 4.80 10.69
C TYR A 191 9.46 4.88 9.23
N LEU A 192 10.10 5.97 8.81
CA LEU A 192 10.63 6.15 7.45
C LEU A 192 11.70 5.12 7.10
N LYS A 193 12.46 4.64 8.10
CA LYS A 193 13.46 3.60 7.89
C LYS A 193 12.86 2.22 7.64
N GLY A 194 11.61 1.98 7.98
CA GLY A 194 10.92 0.72 7.71
C GLY A 194 10.19 0.10 8.90
N ARG A 195 10.01 0.81 10.02
CA ARG A 195 9.19 0.33 11.16
C ARG A 195 7.68 0.37 10.91
N ASN A 196 7.26 0.54 9.65
CA ASN A 196 5.88 0.68 9.21
C ASN A 196 5.17 -0.66 8.91
N TYR A 197 5.74 -1.81 9.29
CA TYR A 197 5.12 -3.13 9.07
C TYR A 197 5.01 -3.95 10.36
N PRO A 198 3.98 -4.79 10.54
CA PRO A 198 3.82 -5.64 11.72
C PRO A 198 5.06 -6.48 12.07
N PHE A 199 5.73 -7.06 11.07
CA PHE A 199 6.89 -7.94 11.30
C PHE A 199 8.16 -7.21 11.77
N THR A 200 8.13 -5.88 11.79
CA THR A 200 9.26 -4.99 12.18
C THR A 200 9.15 -4.48 13.60
N LEU A 201 7.98 -4.62 14.23
CA LEU A 201 7.76 -4.22 15.62
C LEU A 201 8.76 -4.92 16.54
N GLY A 202 9.39 -4.14 17.42
CA GLY A 202 10.39 -4.64 18.38
C GLY A 202 11.74 -5.06 17.79
N LYS A 203 11.97 -4.92 16.46
CA LYS A 203 13.23 -5.33 15.81
C LYS A 203 14.17 -4.16 15.55
N THR A 204 15.46 -4.37 15.78
CA THR A 204 16.53 -3.41 15.44
C THR A 204 16.99 -3.53 13.99
N GLU A 205 17.00 -4.74 13.44
CA GLU A 205 17.35 -5.01 12.04
C GLU A 205 16.16 -5.62 11.29
N TYR A 206 15.71 -4.94 10.25
CA TYR A 206 14.53 -5.35 9.47
C TYR A 206 14.66 -5.12 7.96
N LEU A 207 15.64 -4.34 7.47
CA LEU A 207 15.90 -4.19 6.04
C LEU A 207 16.17 -5.52 5.31
N PRO A 208 16.88 -6.51 5.88
CA PRO A 208 17.01 -7.83 5.26
C PRO A 208 15.66 -8.55 5.05
N LEU A 209 14.66 -8.28 5.89
CA LEU A 209 13.32 -8.83 5.72
C LEU A 209 12.60 -8.20 4.52
N PHE A 210 12.81 -6.91 4.26
CA PHE A 210 12.31 -6.23 3.06
C PHE A 210 12.98 -6.73 1.79
N ASP A 211 14.31 -6.99 1.83
CA ASP A 211 15.00 -7.62 0.70
C ASP A 211 14.42 -9.01 0.43
N ASN A 212 14.26 -9.86 1.46
CA ASN A 212 13.62 -11.18 1.28
C ASN A 212 12.23 -11.11 0.66
N ILE A 213 11.41 -10.12 1.06
CA ILE A 213 10.09 -9.87 0.44
C ILE A 213 10.25 -9.49 -1.03
N LEU A 214 11.15 -8.55 -1.34
CA LEU A 214 11.41 -8.12 -2.71
C LEU A 214 11.92 -9.29 -3.58
N GLN A 215 12.85 -10.10 -3.06
CA GLN A 215 13.34 -11.29 -3.72
C GLN A 215 12.21 -12.27 -4.04
N ARG A 216 11.32 -12.54 -3.06
CA ARG A 216 10.16 -13.42 -3.25
C ARG A 216 9.23 -12.91 -4.34
N ILE A 217 8.97 -11.60 -4.37
CA ILE A 217 8.14 -10.97 -5.41
C ILE A 217 8.78 -11.19 -6.78
N LEU A 218 10.07 -10.92 -6.92
CA LEU A 218 10.79 -10.98 -8.20
C LEU A 218 11.01 -12.40 -8.71
N THR A 219 11.24 -13.38 -7.83
CA THR A 219 11.59 -14.76 -8.23
C THR A 219 10.41 -15.72 -8.26
N ASN A 220 9.27 -15.36 -7.67
CA ASN A 220 8.13 -16.27 -7.55
C ASN A 220 6.83 -15.61 -7.95
N ASP A 221 6.46 -14.49 -7.31
CA ASP A 221 5.07 -14.01 -7.41
C ASP A 221 4.73 -13.47 -8.80
N ILE A 222 5.59 -12.60 -9.36
CA ILE A 222 5.33 -12.01 -10.68
C ILE A 222 5.39 -13.06 -11.81
N LEU A 223 6.17 -14.13 -11.61
CA LEU A 223 6.26 -15.26 -12.52
C LEU A 223 5.00 -16.12 -12.45
N LYS A 224 4.61 -16.53 -11.23
CA LYS A 224 3.40 -17.35 -11.02
C LYS A 224 2.12 -16.61 -11.43
N ALA A 225 2.10 -15.29 -11.29
CA ALA A 225 1.01 -14.46 -11.77
C ALA A 225 1.04 -14.22 -13.29
N GLY A 226 2.03 -14.76 -14.02
CA GLY A 226 2.15 -14.62 -15.48
C GLY A 226 2.42 -13.19 -15.95
N MET A 227 2.93 -12.31 -15.07
CA MET A 227 3.15 -10.90 -15.41
C MET A 227 4.38 -10.69 -16.30
N VAL A 228 5.40 -11.54 -16.13
CA VAL A 228 6.71 -11.45 -16.79
C VAL A 228 7.31 -12.84 -17.02
N SER A 229 8.26 -12.95 -17.94
CA SER A 229 9.08 -14.15 -18.12
C SER A 229 10.27 -14.20 -17.14
N SER A 230 10.92 -15.36 -17.06
CA SER A 230 12.11 -15.55 -16.23
C SER A 230 13.25 -14.60 -16.60
N GLU A 231 13.48 -14.34 -17.90
CA GLU A 231 14.53 -13.44 -18.39
C GLU A 231 14.28 -11.99 -17.97
N GLU A 232 13.01 -11.56 -17.99
CA GLU A 232 12.61 -10.20 -17.63
C GLU A 232 12.88 -9.90 -16.15
N THR A 233 12.91 -10.90 -15.27
CA THR A 233 13.18 -10.70 -13.84
C THR A 233 14.55 -10.06 -13.58
N TYR A 234 15.55 -10.36 -14.41
CA TYR A 234 16.87 -9.76 -14.31
C TYR A 234 16.84 -8.27 -14.71
N GLU A 235 16.15 -7.94 -15.79
CA GLU A 235 15.98 -6.56 -16.24
C GLU A 235 15.23 -5.71 -15.20
N ILE A 236 14.20 -6.27 -14.57
CA ILE A 236 13.44 -5.60 -13.49
C ILE A 236 14.33 -5.29 -12.27
N ARG A 237 15.25 -6.19 -11.90
CA ARG A 237 16.23 -5.91 -10.83
C ARG A 237 17.13 -4.72 -11.18
N ASN A 238 17.55 -4.62 -12.44
CA ASN A 238 18.36 -3.50 -12.91
C ASN A 238 17.55 -2.19 -12.92
N VAL A 239 16.26 -2.23 -13.29
CA VAL A 239 15.34 -1.10 -13.13
C VAL A 239 15.28 -0.63 -11.69
N LEU A 240 15.03 -1.53 -10.73
CA LEU A 240 14.97 -1.17 -9.31
C LEU A 240 16.28 -0.57 -8.79
N LYS A 241 17.42 -1.17 -9.16
CA LYS A 241 18.75 -0.67 -8.78
C LYS A 241 19.01 0.73 -9.33
N PHE A 242 18.62 0.99 -10.58
CA PHE A 242 18.76 2.31 -11.20
C PHE A 242 17.88 3.35 -10.49
N ILE A 243 16.60 3.05 -10.26
CA ILE A 243 15.66 3.93 -9.55
C ILE A 243 16.15 4.20 -8.12
N GLY A 244 16.64 3.17 -7.43
CA GLY A 244 17.09 3.28 -6.03
C GLY A 244 18.32 4.16 -5.84
N LYS A 245 19.21 4.20 -6.83
CA LYS A 245 20.45 4.99 -6.78
C LYS A 245 20.30 6.39 -7.36
N SER A 246 19.31 6.62 -8.22
CA SER A 246 19.11 7.89 -8.92
C SER A 246 18.33 8.90 -8.07
N PRO A 247 18.60 10.21 -8.22
CA PRO A 247 17.69 11.26 -7.76
C PRO A 247 16.30 11.10 -8.38
N VAL A 248 15.22 11.42 -7.65
CA VAL A 248 13.83 11.20 -8.11
C VAL A 248 13.53 11.96 -9.41
N GLU A 249 14.08 13.15 -9.58
CA GLU A 249 13.86 14.01 -10.74
C GLU A 249 14.37 13.41 -12.06
N ASP A 250 15.35 12.50 -11.99
CA ASP A 250 16.01 11.89 -13.15
C ASP A 250 15.31 10.61 -13.63
N ILE A 251 14.26 10.16 -12.94
CA ILE A 251 13.64 8.86 -13.16
C ILE A 251 12.41 9.01 -14.06
N SER A 252 12.45 8.38 -15.23
CA SER A 252 11.44 8.43 -16.26
C SER A 252 11.53 7.16 -17.14
N TYR A 253 10.53 6.91 -18.00
CA TYR A 253 10.62 5.76 -18.91
C TYR A 253 11.74 5.94 -19.93
N SER A 254 11.96 7.17 -20.39
CA SER A 254 13.07 7.52 -21.27
C SER A 254 14.43 7.31 -20.61
N SER A 255 14.61 7.75 -19.36
CA SER A 255 15.90 7.55 -18.68
C SER A 255 16.17 6.07 -18.36
N LEU A 256 15.14 5.31 -17.99
CA LEU A 256 15.25 3.85 -17.83
C LEU A 256 15.66 3.16 -19.14
N SER A 257 14.99 3.49 -20.25
CA SER A 257 15.28 2.92 -21.57
C SER A 257 16.71 3.21 -21.99
N HIS A 258 17.15 4.47 -21.88
CA HIS A 258 18.49 4.90 -22.28
C HIS A 258 19.59 4.25 -21.43
N ASN A 259 19.47 4.29 -20.10
CA ASN A 259 20.54 3.84 -19.20
C ASN A 259 20.64 2.32 -19.09
N LEU A 260 19.56 1.58 -19.34
CA LEU A 260 19.52 0.12 -19.19
C LEU A 260 19.51 -0.63 -20.52
N GLY A 261 19.49 0.08 -21.66
CA GLY A 261 19.45 -0.53 -22.99
C GLY A 261 18.17 -1.33 -23.28
N ILE A 262 17.09 -1.07 -22.55
CA ILE A 262 15.77 -1.69 -22.77
C ILE A 262 14.89 -0.78 -23.61
N THR A 263 13.88 -1.34 -24.26
CA THR A 263 12.89 -0.52 -24.97
C THR A 263 12.03 0.29 -23.98
N LYS A 264 11.51 1.43 -24.41
CA LYS A 264 10.57 2.22 -23.60
C LYS A 264 9.32 1.43 -23.20
N TYR A 265 8.84 0.56 -24.09
CA TYR A 265 7.77 -0.39 -23.78
C TYR A 265 8.11 -1.32 -22.60
N LYS A 266 9.33 -1.88 -22.58
CA LYS A 266 9.79 -2.69 -21.44
C LYS A 266 9.91 -1.86 -20.16
N ALA A 267 10.43 -0.64 -20.23
CA ALA A 267 10.50 0.26 -19.07
C ALA A 267 9.09 0.51 -18.47
N GLU A 268 8.11 0.81 -19.33
CA GLU A 268 6.71 0.99 -18.94
C GLU A 268 6.11 -0.29 -18.33
N LYS A 269 6.32 -1.44 -18.98
CA LYS A 269 5.88 -2.76 -18.48
C LYS A 269 6.45 -3.04 -17.09
N TYR A 270 7.76 -2.88 -16.89
CA TYR A 270 8.42 -3.21 -15.63
C TYR A 270 8.00 -2.30 -14.49
N VAL A 271 7.88 -0.99 -14.72
CA VAL A 271 7.36 -0.07 -13.71
C VAL A 271 5.91 -0.40 -13.38
N SER A 272 5.09 -0.76 -14.38
CA SER A 272 3.70 -1.20 -14.17
C SER A 272 3.62 -2.46 -13.30
N VAL A 273 4.47 -3.46 -13.54
CA VAL A 273 4.53 -4.69 -12.72
C VAL A 273 4.93 -4.36 -11.28
N LEU A 274 5.93 -3.50 -11.08
CA LEU A 274 6.40 -3.08 -9.75
C LEU A 274 5.38 -2.22 -8.98
N GLU A 275 4.58 -1.43 -9.68
CA GLU A 275 3.45 -0.71 -9.07
C GLU A 275 2.36 -1.69 -8.62
N LYS A 276 2.01 -2.67 -9.47
CA LYS A 276 0.99 -3.70 -9.16
C LYS A 276 1.38 -4.64 -8.01
N THR A 277 2.66 -4.67 -7.64
CA THR A 277 3.20 -5.40 -6.48
C THR A 277 3.52 -4.49 -5.30
N PHE A 278 3.08 -3.21 -5.35
CA PHE A 278 3.26 -2.22 -4.30
C PHE A 278 4.72 -1.86 -3.98
N ILE A 279 5.64 -2.05 -4.93
CA ILE A 279 7.06 -1.68 -4.78
C ILE A 279 7.31 -0.23 -5.21
N LEU A 280 6.63 0.21 -6.28
CA LEU A 280 6.76 1.55 -6.85
C LEU A 280 5.41 2.28 -6.88
N ASN A 281 5.47 3.60 -6.94
CA ASN A 281 4.35 4.50 -7.19
C ASN A 281 4.63 5.33 -8.44
N LYS A 282 3.64 5.49 -9.33
CA LYS A 282 3.70 6.48 -10.42
C LYS A 282 2.92 7.74 -10.03
N VAL A 283 3.39 8.90 -10.45
CA VAL A 283 2.67 10.16 -10.32
C VAL A 283 2.62 10.84 -11.68
N ILE A 284 1.41 11.04 -12.20
CA ILE A 284 1.22 11.60 -13.54
C ILE A 284 1.51 13.10 -13.51
N PRO A 285 2.22 13.64 -14.53
CA PRO A 285 2.50 15.06 -14.60
C PRO A 285 1.23 15.87 -14.91
N LYS A 286 1.12 17.07 -14.34
CA LYS A 286 0.09 18.06 -14.66
C LYS A 286 0.75 19.41 -14.94
N GLY A 287 0.38 20.02 -16.07
CA GLY A 287 0.96 21.28 -16.55
C GLY A 287 0.66 21.52 -18.02
N THR A 288 0.98 22.72 -18.52
CA THR A 288 0.75 23.11 -19.91
C THR A 288 1.84 22.51 -20.81
N ASN A 289 1.45 21.74 -21.84
CA ASN A 289 2.36 21.15 -22.85
C ASN A 289 3.49 20.28 -22.27
N VAL A 290 3.25 19.58 -21.16
CA VAL A 290 4.24 18.70 -20.53
C VAL A 290 4.22 17.30 -21.16
N MET A 291 5.40 16.70 -21.34
CA MET A 291 5.51 15.27 -21.67
C MET A 291 4.82 14.42 -20.61
N LYS A 292 4.04 13.42 -21.04
CA LYS A 292 3.17 12.60 -20.18
C LYS A 292 3.89 11.52 -19.37
N GLU A 293 5.22 11.59 -19.23
CA GLU A 293 5.95 10.57 -18.45
C GLU A 293 5.76 10.80 -16.95
N PRO A 294 5.40 9.75 -16.19
CA PRO A 294 5.17 9.86 -14.76
C PRO A 294 6.49 10.03 -13.99
N LYS A 295 6.41 10.69 -12.84
CA LYS A 295 7.43 10.58 -11.80
C LYS A 295 7.32 9.19 -11.16
N ILE A 296 8.43 8.51 -10.94
CA ILE A 296 8.47 7.15 -10.38
C ILE A 296 9.15 7.21 -9.00
N LEU A 297 8.43 6.74 -7.98
CA LEU A 297 8.84 6.77 -6.58
C LEU A 297 8.78 5.36 -5.99
N PHE A 298 9.49 5.13 -4.88
CA PHE A 298 9.37 3.88 -4.15
C PHE A 298 8.21 3.94 -3.16
N THR A 299 7.66 2.78 -2.84
CA THR A 299 6.96 2.56 -1.58
C THR A 299 7.99 2.49 -0.45
N ILE A 300 7.73 3.14 0.68
CA ILE A 300 8.66 3.06 1.82
C ILE A 300 8.63 1.65 2.45
N PRO A 301 9.79 1.06 2.82
CA PRO A 301 11.13 1.65 2.85
C PRO A 301 12.05 1.20 1.68
N TYR A 302 11.53 0.63 0.58
CA TYR A 302 12.34 -0.13 -0.40
C TYR A 302 13.55 0.63 -0.99
N ARG A 303 13.51 1.97 -1.04
CA ARG A 303 14.67 2.79 -1.43
C ARG A 303 15.92 2.51 -0.59
N LEU A 304 15.74 2.20 0.70
CA LEU A 304 16.81 1.92 1.64
C LEU A 304 17.55 0.60 1.36
N LEU A 305 17.06 -0.24 0.45
CA LEU A 305 17.80 -1.39 -0.05
C LEU A 305 18.93 -1.00 -1.01
N TYR A 306 18.93 0.24 -1.51
CA TYR A 306 19.86 0.69 -2.55
C TYR A 306 20.72 1.89 -2.14
N LYS A 307 20.31 2.63 -1.12
CA LYS A 307 20.94 3.88 -0.71
C LYS A 307 20.69 4.16 0.77
N ASP A 308 21.70 4.66 1.47
CA ASP A 308 21.60 4.92 2.90
C ASP A 308 20.62 6.06 3.21
N PHE A 309 20.01 6.02 4.40
CA PHE A 309 18.99 6.97 4.83
C PHE A 309 19.43 8.43 4.68
N ASN A 310 20.64 8.76 5.12
CA ASN A 310 21.16 10.13 5.07
C ASN A 310 21.37 10.62 3.63
N GLU A 311 21.68 9.72 2.69
CA GLU A 311 21.93 10.07 1.31
C GLU A 311 20.65 10.15 0.47
N CYS A 312 19.54 9.58 0.95
CA CYS A 312 18.27 9.52 0.23
C CYS A 312 17.07 10.13 0.98
N ILE A 313 17.30 10.80 2.12
CA ILE A 313 16.25 11.47 2.92
C ILE A 313 15.34 12.39 2.09
N GLY A 314 15.89 13.10 1.09
CA GLY A 314 15.11 13.92 0.17
C GLY A 314 14.03 13.10 -0.54
N ALA A 315 14.46 12.02 -1.17
CA ALA A 315 13.60 11.10 -1.92
C ALA A 315 12.64 10.31 -1.01
N LEU A 316 13.09 9.88 0.18
CA LEU A 316 12.23 9.16 1.13
C LEU A 316 11.05 9.99 1.64
N LYS A 317 11.21 11.32 1.76
CA LYS A 317 10.09 12.21 2.10
C LYS A 317 9.04 12.24 0.99
N GLU A 318 9.46 12.26 -0.26
CA GLU A 318 8.56 12.19 -1.41
C GLU A 318 7.91 10.81 -1.51
N ASP A 319 8.68 9.73 -1.31
CA ASP A 319 8.17 8.36 -1.26
C ASP A 319 7.05 8.26 -0.21
N PHE A 320 7.32 8.67 1.04
CA PHE A 320 6.33 8.65 2.12
C PHE A 320 5.07 9.46 1.79
N PHE A 321 5.23 10.66 1.24
CA PHE A 321 4.12 11.53 0.89
C PHE A 321 3.21 10.88 -0.16
N VAL A 322 3.78 10.41 -1.26
CA VAL A 322 3.02 9.80 -2.35
C VAL A 322 2.43 8.47 -1.90
N ASP A 323 3.19 7.66 -1.19
CA ASP A 323 2.72 6.38 -0.63
C ASP A 323 1.51 6.59 0.30
N THR A 324 1.60 7.57 1.20
CA THR A 324 0.49 7.93 2.10
C THR A 324 -0.75 8.33 1.29
N LEU A 325 -0.63 9.28 0.36
CA LEU A 325 -1.78 9.75 -0.43
C LEU A 325 -2.41 8.65 -1.29
N ARG A 326 -1.58 7.75 -1.83
CA ARG A 326 -2.04 6.58 -2.58
C ARG A 326 -2.92 5.68 -1.71
N PHE A 327 -2.51 5.37 -0.48
CA PHE A 327 -3.34 4.61 0.45
C PHE A 327 -4.54 5.41 0.98
N LEU A 328 -4.50 6.74 0.93
CA LEU A 328 -5.67 7.60 1.17
C LEU A 328 -6.61 7.69 -0.04
N ASN A 329 -6.32 7.00 -1.15
CA ASN A 329 -7.06 7.12 -2.42
C ASN A 329 -7.20 8.58 -2.89
N LYS A 330 -6.20 9.40 -2.59
CA LYS A 330 -6.14 10.81 -3.02
C LYS A 330 -5.35 10.91 -4.31
N GLU A 331 -5.93 11.58 -5.30
CA GLU A 331 -5.21 11.89 -6.53
C GLU A 331 -4.10 12.89 -6.25
N VAL A 332 -2.90 12.55 -6.68
CA VAL A 332 -1.72 13.38 -6.58
C VAL A 332 -1.11 13.54 -7.97
N TYR A 333 -0.76 14.77 -8.32
CA TYR A 333 -0.15 15.12 -9.59
C TYR A 333 1.22 15.73 -9.35
N TYR A 334 2.18 15.41 -10.21
CA TYR A 334 3.50 16.03 -10.22
C TYR A 334 3.44 17.30 -11.08
N LEU A 335 3.79 18.45 -10.53
CA LEU A 335 3.75 19.70 -11.30
C LEU A 335 5.02 19.84 -12.13
N LYS A 336 4.86 20.03 -13.44
CA LYS A 336 5.95 20.24 -14.39
C LYS A 336 5.68 21.48 -15.23
N THR A 337 6.72 22.26 -15.53
CA THR A 337 6.64 23.35 -16.51
C THR A 337 7.61 23.10 -17.66
N THR A 338 7.30 23.68 -18.83
CA THR A 338 8.11 23.58 -20.05
C THR A 338 9.33 24.50 -20.07
N GLN A 339 9.47 25.43 -19.12
CA GLN A 339 10.42 26.55 -19.21
C GLN A 339 11.52 26.58 -18.13
N GLY A 340 11.91 25.44 -17.54
CA GLY A 340 12.99 25.40 -16.54
C GLY A 340 12.76 26.25 -15.28
N LYS A 341 11.52 26.72 -15.08
CA LYS A 341 11.12 27.43 -13.85
C LYS A 341 10.97 26.40 -12.75
N LYS A 342 11.52 26.69 -11.56
CA LYS A 342 11.28 25.89 -10.37
C LYS A 342 9.78 25.83 -10.12
N THR A 343 9.21 24.63 -10.19
CA THR A 343 7.83 24.34 -9.82
C THR A 343 7.82 23.66 -8.47
N PRO A 344 6.78 23.88 -7.65
CA PRO A 344 6.57 23.04 -6.49
C PRO A 344 6.37 21.59 -6.90
N ASP A 345 6.64 20.69 -5.97
CA ASP A 345 6.70 19.26 -6.28
C ASP A 345 5.34 18.67 -6.72
N TYR A 346 4.25 18.97 -6.00
CA TYR A 346 2.97 18.26 -6.16
C TYR A 346 1.71 19.15 -6.14
N LEU A 347 0.62 18.61 -6.69
CA LEU A 347 -0.75 19.14 -6.57
C LEU A 347 -1.67 18.03 -6.04
N ILE A 348 -2.42 18.32 -4.97
CA ILE A 348 -3.50 17.50 -4.43
C ILE A 348 -4.75 18.37 -4.41
N ASP A 349 -5.85 17.92 -5.00
CA ASP A 349 -7.05 18.74 -5.16
C ASP A 349 -6.67 20.13 -5.75
N ASP A 350 -6.92 21.22 -5.01
CA ASP A 350 -6.51 22.59 -5.38
C ASP A 350 -5.27 23.12 -4.64
N MET A 351 -4.61 22.25 -3.86
CA MET A 351 -3.46 22.61 -3.03
C MET A 351 -2.14 22.24 -3.67
N VAL A 352 -1.22 23.21 -3.71
CA VAL A 352 0.14 23.02 -4.20
C VAL A 352 1.07 22.71 -3.04
N ILE A 353 1.76 21.58 -3.11
CA ILE A 353 2.61 21.05 -2.05
C ILE A 353 4.07 21.01 -2.51
N GLU A 354 4.94 21.52 -1.66
CA GLU A 354 6.39 21.35 -1.77
C GLU A 354 6.88 20.42 -0.66
N ILE A 355 7.80 19.49 -0.97
CA ILE A 355 8.34 18.55 0.01
C ILE A 355 9.79 18.90 0.30
N GLY A 356 10.09 19.27 1.53
CA GLY A 356 11.32 20.00 1.85
C GLY A 356 12.05 19.57 3.10
N GLY A 357 13.30 20.04 3.21
CA GLY A 357 14.00 20.12 4.48
C GLY A 357 13.83 21.52 5.10
N LYS A 358 14.44 21.75 6.26
CA LYS A 358 14.34 23.00 7.04
C LYS A 358 14.67 24.29 6.26
N GLY A 359 15.43 24.19 5.16
CA GLY A 359 15.85 25.33 4.33
C GLY A 359 14.97 25.63 3.11
N LYS A 360 13.94 24.82 2.79
CA LYS A 360 13.05 25.11 1.64
C LYS A 360 12.14 26.32 1.99
N GLY A 361 11.91 27.21 1.02
CA GLY A 361 11.24 28.50 1.23
C GLY A 361 10.16 28.83 0.18
N ILE A 362 9.78 30.10 0.09
CA ILE A 362 8.68 30.58 -0.77
C ILE A 362 9.09 30.64 -2.27
N SER A 363 10.39 30.57 -2.57
CA SER A 363 10.90 30.78 -3.94
C SER A 363 10.36 29.80 -4.96
N GLN A 364 9.96 28.59 -4.55
CA GLN A 364 9.33 27.59 -5.40
C GLN A 364 7.89 27.96 -5.83
N PHE A 365 7.19 28.81 -5.09
CA PHE A 365 5.80 29.19 -5.41
C PHE A 365 5.70 30.48 -6.23
N LYS A 366 6.82 31.08 -6.64
CA LYS A 366 6.82 32.33 -7.43
C LYS A 366 6.09 32.12 -8.76
N GLY A 367 5.00 32.88 -8.97
CA GLY A 367 4.19 32.82 -10.19
C GLY A 367 2.97 31.89 -10.11
N ILE A 368 2.66 31.33 -8.94
CA ILE A 368 1.42 30.57 -8.72
C ILE A 368 0.37 31.54 -8.15
N GLU A 369 -0.51 32.05 -9.01
CA GLU A 369 -1.65 32.85 -8.57
C GLU A 369 -2.84 31.94 -8.19
N LYS A 370 -3.49 32.27 -7.05
CA LYS A 370 -4.78 31.70 -6.60
C LYS A 370 -4.83 30.21 -6.24
N LYS A 371 -3.79 29.64 -5.61
CA LYS A 371 -3.88 28.29 -5.01
C LYS A 371 -3.45 28.28 -3.55
N LYS A 372 -4.06 27.42 -2.73
CA LYS A 372 -3.57 27.14 -1.36
C LYS A 372 -2.20 26.47 -1.49
N THR A 373 -1.21 26.95 -0.75
CA THR A 373 0.16 26.43 -0.80
C THR A 373 0.60 25.93 0.58
N SER A 374 1.40 24.86 0.61
CA SER A 374 2.01 24.37 1.84
C SER A 374 3.36 23.71 1.54
N ILE A 375 4.29 23.81 2.49
CA ILE A 375 5.56 23.09 2.46
C ILE A 375 5.52 22.02 3.55
N LEU A 376 5.67 20.75 3.18
CA LEU A 376 5.81 19.65 4.12
C LEU A 376 7.28 19.43 4.43
N THR A 377 7.67 19.55 5.70
CA THR A 377 9.08 19.52 6.11
C THR A 377 9.41 18.36 7.02
N TYR A 378 10.59 17.78 6.83
CA TYR A 378 11.24 16.91 7.81
C TYR A 378 12.74 17.27 7.95
N PRO A 379 13.26 17.49 9.17
CA PRO A 379 12.50 17.59 10.42
C PRO A 379 11.47 18.72 10.38
N GLY A 380 10.44 18.57 11.19
CA GLY A 380 9.21 19.33 11.22
C GLY A 380 9.42 20.79 11.55
N GLN A 381 8.68 21.64 10.85
CA GLN A 381 8.56 23.06 11.10
C GLN A 381 7.09 23.43 10.98
N LEU A 382 6.64 24.31 11.88
CA LEU A 382 5.29 24.84 11.86
C LEU A 382 5.33 26.37 11.78
N ASP A 383 4.83 26.90 10.68
CA ASP A 383 4.55 28.32 10.48
C ASP A 383 3.35 28.47 9.53
N ASN A 384 3.07 29.66 8.99
CA ASN A 384 1.91 29.88 8.13
C ASN A 384 1.92 28.96 6.90
N LEU A 385 3.11 28.69 6.33
CA LEU A 385 3.30 27.92 5.10
C LEU A 385 3.81 26.49 5.36
N ARG A 386 4.56 26.26 6.44
CA ARG A 386 5.19 24.97 6.74
C ARG A 386 4.31 24.11 7.63
N ARG A 387 4.29 22.80 7.33
CA ARG A 387 3.69 21.75 8.15
C ARG A 387 4.69 20.61 8.33
N PRO A 388 4.79 20.00 9.52
CA PRO A 388 5.61 18.82 9.73
C PRO A 388 5.08 17.63 8.91
N LEU A 389 5.96 16.99 8.14
CA LEU A 389 5.59 15.91 7.21
C LEU A 389 4.92 14.72 7.92
N PHE A 390 5.36 14.38 9.13
CA PHE A 390 4.85 13.24 9.89
C PHE A 390 3.34 13.33 10.17
N MET A 391 2.76 14.54 10.16
CA MET A 391 1.34 14.74 10.44
C MET A 391 0.45 14.09 9.37
N LEU A 392 0.93 13.95 8.13
CA LEU A 392 0.20 13.17 7.11
C LEU A 392 0.00 11.71 7.52
N GLY A 393 0.93 11.14 8.28
CA GLY A 393 0.79 9.79 8.80
C GLY A 393 -0.19 9.68 9.97
N MET A 394 -0.72 10.80 10.46
CA MET A 394 -1.78 10.86 11.48
C MET A 394 -3.19 10.77 10.87
N VAL A 395 -3.31 10.77 9.55
CA VAL A 395 -4.60 10.73 8.87
C VAL A 395 -5.28 9.38 9.06
N GLU A 396 -6.60 9.39 9.22
CA GLU A 396 -7.37 8.15 9.15
C GLU A 396 -7.29 7.60 7.72
N ALA A 397 -6.74 6.40 7.57
CA ALA A 397 -6.78 5.75 6.27
C ALA A 397 -8.25 5.54 5.89
N PRO A 398 -8.72 5.98 4.72
CA PRO A 398 -10.03 5.64 4.22
C PRO A 398 -9.97 4.15 3.92
N TYR A 399 -10.37 3.34 4.90
CA TYR A 399 -10.46 1.89 4.81
C TYR A 399 -11.47 1.42 3.73
N LEU A 400 -12.02 2.36 2.98
CA LEU A 400 -12.78 2.18 1.75
C LEU A 400 -12.22 3.13 0.69
N SER A 401 -11.57 2.58 -0.33
CA SER A 401 -11.92 2.98 -1.68
C SER A 401 -12.99 2.02 -2.17
N THR A 402 -14.11 2.53 -2.65
CA THR A 402 -14.51 2.04 -3.97
C THR A 402 -13.33 2.39 -4.85
N VAL A 403 -12.50 1.40 -5.22
CA VAL A 403 -11.69 1.61 -6.41
C VAL A 403 -12.75 1.98 -7.44
N ASN A 404 -12.79 3.25 -7.86
CA ASN A 404 -13.50 3.58 -9.08
C ASN A 404 -12.64 2.89 -10.14
N VAL A 405 -13.09 1.67 -10.44
CA VAL A 405 -12.48 0.72 -11.35
C VAL A 405 -12.42 1.33 -12.75
#